data_AF-C3XY68-F1
#
_entry.id   AF-C3XY68-F1
#
_cell.length_a   1.000
_cell.length_b   1.000
_cell.length_c   1.000
_cell.angle_alpha   90.00
_cell.angle_beta   90.00
_cell.angle_gamma   90.00
#
_symmetry.space_group_name_H-M   'P 1'
#
loop_
_entity.id
_entity.type
_entity.pdbx_description
1 polymer ?
#
loop_
_entity_poly.entity_id
_entity_poly.type
_entity_poly.pdbx_seq_one_letter_code
_entity_poly.pdbx_strand_id
1 'polypeptide(L)'
;MIRFGREGSGEGEFRYPSGVAISDEGTIFVLDADNSRVQIFDSDGKFLRTFAVLRLDMAAHPAGIAFDPRTWNLLVSDVSKHCVIVMNPIGALRHTFGSLGALDRQFNQPLYLTVNARGEIIVSDFFNHSVKVFDSEGVFLFKFGSSGTGDGQLSLPAGVCTDASGNIIVADRGNSRVSLFDAGGHFLKHVATKQDGLRAPVAVAVSKKGALVITDGANSSVTIVKNFICH
;
A
#
# COMPACT_ATOMS: atom_id res chain seq x y z
N MET A 1 -17.02 -4.37 17.67
CA MET A 1 -16.74 -4.32 16.22
C MET A 1 -17.25 -2.97 15.75
N ILE A 2 -16.38 -2.15 15.16
CA ILE A 2 -16.75 -0.82 14.65
C ILE A 2 -16.91 -0.93 13.13
N ARG A 3 -17.98 -0.33 12.59
CA ARG A 3 -18.25 -0.22 11.15
C ARG A 3 -18.85 1.17 10.90
N PHE A 4 -18.28 1.90 9.96
CA PHE A 4 -18.76 3.22 9.55
C PHE A 4 -18.70 3.36 8.03
N GLY A 5 -19.36 4.38 7.50
CA GLY A 5 -19.47 4.60 6.06
C GLY A 5 -20.81 4.16 5.46
N ARG A 6 -21.27 4.93 4.47
CA ARG A 6 -22.36 4.57 3.54
C ARG A 6 -22.06 5.13 2.15
N GLU A 7 -22.76 4.68 1.13
CA GLU A 7 -22.61 5.25 -0.21
C GLU A 7 -23.00 6.73 -0.22
N GLY A 8 -22.17 7.56 -0.88
CA GLY A 8 -22.48 8.98 -1.07
C GLY A 8 -21.25 9.87 -1.22
N SER A 9 -21.46 11.17 -1.11
CA SER A 9 -20.43 12.22 -1.28
C SER A 9 -20.35 13.18 -0.09
N GLY A 10 -21.21 13.03 0.92
CA GLY A 10 -21.16 13.77 2.18
C GLY A 10 -20.04 13.31 3.12
N GLU A 11 -19.89 14.00 4.25
CA GLU A 11 -18.94 13.62 5.30
C GLU A 11 -19.28 12.24 5.89
N GLY A 12 -18.28 11.36 5.97
CA GLY A 12 -18.48 9.97 6.38
C GLY A 12 -19.18 9.08 5.35
N GLU A 13 -19.41 9.56 4.13
CA GLU A 13 -19.92 8.79 3.00
C GLU A 13 -18.80 8.48 2.00
N PHE A 14 -18.91 7.40 1.24
CA PHE A 14 -17.87 6.94 0.31
C PHE A 14 -18.49 6.54 -1.02
N ARG A 15 -17.79 6.80 -2.12
CA ARG A 15 -18.16 6.28 -3.45
C ARG A 15 -17.24 5.13 -3.87
N TYR A 16 -15.94 5.26 -3.59
CA TYR A 16 -14.98 4.18 -3.84
C TYR A 16 -13.83 4.25 -2.81
N PRO A 17 -14.00 3.70 -1.59
CA PRO A 17 -12.95 3.67 -0.59
C PRO A 17 -11.89 2.64 -0.98
N SER A 18 -10.81 3.07 -1.62
CA SER A 18 -9.81 2.19 -2.25
C SER A 18 -8.63 1.85 -1.35
N GLY A 19 -8.32 2.72 -0.39
CA GLY A 19 -7.16 2.57 0.50
C GLY A 19 -7.45 3.04 1.92
N VAL A 20 -6.80 2.40 2.88
CA VAL A 20 -6.84 2.81 4.29
C VAL A 20 -5.42 2.82 4.87
N ALA A 21 -5.10 3.88 5.62
CA ALA A 21 -3.89 3.98 6.43
C ALA A 21 -4.29 4.35 7.87
N ILE A 22 -3.47 3.98 8.85
CA ILE A 22 -3.75 4.21 10.27
C ILE A 22 -2.49 4.76 10.95
N SER A 23 -2.63 5.80 11.77
CA SER A 23 -1.54 6.31 12.60
C SER A 23 -1.32 5.47 13.87
N ASP A 24 -0.22 5.67 14.57
CA ASP A 24 0.05 4.95 15.83
C ASP A 24 -0.95 5.26 16.94
N GLU A 25 -1.54 6.46 16.91
CA GLU A 25 -2.61 6.94 17.80
C GLU A 25 -3.99 6.43 17.39
N GLY A 26 -4.10 5.70 16.28
CA GLY A 26 -5.35 5.15 15.79
C GLY A 26 -6.18 6.09 14.91
N THR A 27 -5.60 7.18 14.41
CA THR A 27 -6.26 8.02 13.40
C THR A 27 -6.37 7.23 12.10
N ILE A 28 -7.57 7.16 11.52
CA ILE A 28 -7.85 6.38 10.30
C ILE A 28 -7.94 7.34 9.11
N PHE A 29 -7.16 7.09 8.07
CA PHE A 29 -7.19 7.82 6.80
C PHE A 29 -7.79 6.91 5.73
N VAL A 30 -8.88 7.33 5.11
CA VAL A 30 -9.55 6.58 4.05
C VAL A 30 -9.48 7.37 2.75
N LEU A 31 -8.86 6.77 1.73
CA LEU A 31 -8.84 7.30 0.38
C LEU A 31 -10.17 6.96 -0.31
N ASP A 32 -10.98 7.99 -0.56
CA ASP A 32 -12.26 7.90 -1.24
C ASP A 32 -12.08 8.37 -2.69
N ALA A 33 -11.63 7.45 -3.55
CA ALA A 33 -11.00 7.79 -4.81
C ALA A 33 -11.98 8.46 -5.80
N ASP A 34 -13.22 7.98 -5.88
CA ASP A 34 -14.23 8.53 -6.79
C ASP A 34 -14.79 9.88 -6.32
N ASN A 35 -14.61 10.22 -5.03
CA ASN A 35 -14.86 11.57 -4.52
C ASN A 35 -13.56 12.42 -4.47
N SER A 36 -12.45 11.91 -5.02
CA SER A 36 -11.13 12.56 -5.10
C SER A 36 -10.67 13.18 -3.78
N ARG A 37 -10.83 12.47 -2.66
CA ARG A 37 -10.55 13.00 -1.32
C ARG A 37 -9.99 11.96 -0.37
N VAL A 38 -9.37 12.44 0.70
CA VAL A 38 -9.06 11.63 1.88
C VAL A 38 -9.94 12.10 3.03
N GLN A 39 -10.62 11.14 3.66
CA GLN A 39 -11.40 11.37 4.87
C GLN A 39 -10.65 10.82 6.09
N ILE A 40 -10.65 11.57 7.18
CA ILE A 40 -9.92 11.28 8.41
C ILE A 40 -10.94 11.01 9.52
N PHE A 41 -10.74 9.91 10.26
CA PHE A 41 -11.58 9.47 11.37
C PHE A 41 -10.73 9.22 12.61
N ASP A 42 -11.33 9.29 13.79
CA ASP A 42 -10.70 8.78 15.00
C ASP A 42 -10.79 7.24 15.08
N SER A 43 -10.23 6.67 16.15
CA SER A 43 -10.20 5.23 16.40
C SER A 43 -11.58 4.61 16.63
N ASP A 44 -12.59 5.43 16.92
CA ASP A 44 -13.99 5.02 17.08
C ASP A 44 -14.79 5.14 15.77
N GLY A 45 -14.16 5.61 14.68
CA GLY A 45 -14.78 5.77 13.36
C GLY A 45 -15.59 7.06 13.22
N LYS A 46 -15.43 8.04 14.13
CA LYS A 46 -16.06 9.34 14.01
C LYS A 46 -15.29 10.20 13.01
N PHE A 47 -16.02 10.82 12.08
CA PHE A 47 -15.44 11.74 11.11
C PHE A 47 -14.79 12.94 11.82
N LEU A 48 -13.54 13.24 11.44
CA LEU A 48 -12.77 14.37 11.96
C LEU A 48 -12.67 15.50 10.94
N ARG A 49 -12.20 15.19 9.73
CA ARG A 49 -12.03 16.15 8.63
C ARG A 49 -11.83 15.44 7.30
N THR A 50 -11.90 16.20 6.21
CA THR A 50 -11.56 15.74 4.86
C THR A 50 -10.70 16.79 4.16
N PHE A 51 -9.91 16.37 3.19
CA PHE A 51 -9.29 17.28 2.23
C PHE A 51 -9.34 16.68 0.82
N ALA A 52 -9.40 17.55 -0.19
CA ALA A 52 -9.38 17.12 -1.58
C ALA A 52 -7.97 16.67 -1.96
N VAL A 53 -7.88 15.56 -2.69
CA VAL A 53 -6.65 15.17 -3.39
C VAL A 53 -6.79 15.68 -4.81
N LEU A 54 -6.42 16.94 -5.00
CA LEU A 54 -6.52 17.60 -6.29
C LEU A 54 -5.69 16.84 -7.32
N ARG A 55 -6.26 16.69 -8.52
CA ARG A 55 -5.65 16.01 -9.68
C ARG A 55 -5.63 14.48 -9.62
N LEU A 56 -6.40 13.82 -8.75
CA LEU A 56 -6.71 12.40 -8.92
C LEU A 56 -7.77 12.23 -10.03
N ASP A 57 -7.38 11.67 -11.17
CA ASP A 57 -8.32 11.22 -12.20
C ASP A 57 -8.40 9.69 -12.13
N MET A 58 -9.29 9.20 -11.27
CA MET A 58 -9.24 7.83 -10.75
C MET A 58 -10.36 6.94 -11.30
N ALA A 59 -10.94 7.28 -12.45
CA ALA A 59 -11.97 6.47 -13.09
C ALA A 59 -11.53 5.00 -13.16
N ALA A 60 -12.09 4.20 -12.25
CA ALA A 60 -11.99 2.74 -12.15
C ALA A 60 -10.64 2.09 -11.73
N HIS A 61 -9.70 2.77 -11.05
CA HIS A 61 -8.43 2.13 -10.66
C HIS A 61 -8.16 2.13 -9.15
N PRO A 62 -7.62 1.04 -8.56
CA PRO A 62 -7.28 1.00 -7.15
C PRO A 62 -6.06 1.87 -6.84
N ALA A 63 -6.14 2.73 -5.83
CA ALA A 63 -5.01 3.50 -5.31
C ALA A 63 -4.72 3.10 -3.86
N GLY A 64 -3.43 3.03 -3.53
CA GLY A 64 -2.94 2.85 -2.18
C GLY A 64 -2.80 4.18 -1.47
N ILE A 65 -2.90 4.15 -0.15
CA ILE A 65 -2.58 5.27 0.73
C ILE A 65 -1.62 4.78 1.83
N ALA A 66 -0.61 5.58 2.15
CA ALA A 66 0.23 5.37 3.32
C ALA A 66 0.38 6.66 4.13
N PHE A 67 0.68 6.49 5.41
CA PHE A 67 0.95 7.58 6.34
C PHE A 67 2.41 7.48 6.79
N ASP A 68 3.14 8.59 6.70
CA ASP A 68 4.47 8.73 7.30
C ASP A 68 4.34 9.40 8.69
N PRO A 69 4.51 8.67 9.80
CA PRO A 69 4.40 9.24 11.15
C PRO A 69 5.50 10.24 11.48
N ARG A 70 6.63 10.24 10.76
CA ARG A 70 7.78 11.12 11.03
C ARG A 70 7.52 12.55 10.56
N THR A 71 6.83 12.68 9.43
CA THR A 71 6.56 13.97 8.77
C THR A 71 5.09 14.35 8.79
N TRP A 72 4.22 13.41 9.21
CA TRP A 72 2.77 13.46 9.04
C TRP A 72 2.30 13.59 7.59
N ASN A 73 3.16 13.26 6.64
CA ASN A 73 2.76 13.26 5.24
C ASN A 73 1.84 12.07 4.94
N LEU A 74 0.90 12.27 4.02
CA LEU A 74 0.10 11.22 3.41
C LEU A 74 0.58 11.02 1.98
N LEU A 75 0.74 9.75 1.60
CA LEU A 75 1.24 9.34 0.31
C LEU A 75 0.15 8.56 -0.41
N VAL A 76 -0.10 8.87 -1.68
CA VAL A 76 -1.09 8.19 -2.52
C VAL A 76 -0.43 7.73 -3.80
N SER A 77 -0.65 6.48 -4.20
CA SER A 77 -0.28 6.01 -5.53
C SER A 77 -1.35 6.42 -6.52
N ASP A 78 -0.97 7.21 -7.51
CA ASP A 78 -1.83 7.60 -8.61
C ASP A 78 -1.57 6.66 -9.79
N VAL A 79 -2.47 5.69 -9.96
CA VAL A 79 -2.36 4.66 -11.00
C VAL A 79 -2.50 5.25 -12.40
N SER A 80 -3.38 6.24 -12.58
CA SER A 80 -3.62 6.82 -13.92
C SER A 80 -2.45 7.69 -14.37
N LYS A 81 -1.72 8.30 -13.43
CA LYS A 81 -0.53 9.10 -13.71
C LYS A 81 0.79 8.38 -13.53
N HIS A 82 0.76 7.14 -13.07
CA HIS A 82 1.96 6.33 -12.86
C HIS A 82 2.94 7.02 -11.92
N CYS A 83 2.45 7.59 -10.81
CA CYS A 83 3.26 8.36 -9.87
C CYS A 83 2.82 8.20 -8.42
N VAL A 84 3.64 8.70 -7.51
CA VAL A 84 3.32 8.83 -6.07
C VAL A 84 3.15 10.30 -5.75
N ILE A 85 2.02 10.63 -5.13
CA ILE A 85 1.67 11.96 -4.65
C ILE A 85 1.98 12.04 -3.15
N VAL A 86 2.79 13.01 -2.74
CA VAL A 86 3.10 13.25 -1.32
C VAL A 86 2.42 14.55 -0.88
N MET A 87 1.61 14.47 0.16
CA MET A 87 0.82 15.57 0.71
C MET A 87 1.12 15.77 2.18
N ASN A 88 0.94 17.00 2.65
CA ASN A 88 1.02 17.31 4.07
C ASN A 88 -0.31 16.97 4.81
N PRO A 89 -0.39 17.15 6.14
CA PRO A 89 -1.54 16.73 6.96
C PRO A 89 -2.85 17.48 6.70
N ILE A 90 -2.79 18.59 5.95
CA ILE A 90 -3.92 19.43 5.56
C ILE A 90 -4.29 19.26 4.08
N GLY A 91 -3.65 18.32 3.37
CA GLY A 91 -3.93 18.00 1.98
C GLY A 91 -3.18 18.83 0.94
N ALA A 92 -2.26 19.71 1.35
CA ALA A 92 -1.46 20.46 0.38
C ALA A 92 -0.40 19.54 -0.24
N LEU A 93 -0.33 19.56 -1.57
CA LEU A 93 0.71 18.85 -2.34
C LEU A 93 2.09 19.36 -1.93
N ARG A 94 2.98 18.43 -1.52
CA ARG A 94 4.39 18.71 -1.29
C ARG A 94 5.19 18.49 -2.56
N HIS A 95 5.13 17.27 -3.09
CA HIS A 95 5.78 16.90 -4.33
C HIS A 95 5.14 15.63 -4.91
N THR A 96 5.51 15.32 -6.15
CA THR A 96 5.13 14.10 -6.86
C THR A 96 6.36 13.55 -7.55
N PHE A 97 6.49 12.22 -7.59
CA PHE A 97 7.57 11.56 -8.33
C PHE A 97 7.04 10.31 -9.04
N GLY A 98 7.70 9.93 -10.12
CA GLY A 98 7.22 8.88 -11.01
C GLY A 98 6.64 9.42 -12.31
N SER A 99 6.71 8.59 -13.35
CA SER A 99 6.05 8.77 -14.64
C SER A 99 5.93 7.40 -15.31
N LEU A 100 5.12 7.28 -16.36
CA LEU A 100 4.94 6.01 -17.06
C LEU A 100 6.26 5.46 -17.60
N GLY A 101 6.54 4.19 -17.31
CA GLY A 101 7.64 3.42 -17.91
C GLY A 101 8.24 2.37 -16.98
N ALA A 102 9.38 1.81 -17.37
CA ALA A 102 10.04 0.70 -16.66
C ALA A 102 11.37 1.07 -15.99
N LEU A 103 11.87 2.29 -16.22
CA LEU A 103 13.10 2.78 -15.59
C LEU A 103 12.94 2.92 -14.06
N ASP A 104 14.06 3.06 -13.36
CA ASP A 104 14.12 3.06 -11.89
C ASP A 104 13.23 4.14 -11.24
N ARG A 105 13.09 5.29 -11.89
CA ARG A 105 12.25 6.41 -11.44
C ARG A 105 10.88 6.48 -12.12
N GLN A 106 10.52 5.48 -12.92
CA GLN A 106 9.24 5.38 -13.61
C GLN A 106 8.38 4.29 -12.97
N PHE A 107 7.09 4.24 -13.30
CA PHE A 107 6.17 3.20 -12.87
C PHE A 107 5.26 2.74 -14.00
N ASN A 108 4.77 1.52 -13.89
CA ASN A 108 3.70 0.99 -14.72
C ASN A 108 2.59 0.45 -13.81
N GLN A 109 1.64 1.33 -13.49
CA GLN A 109 0.58 1.16 -12.50
C GLN A 109 1.11 0.85 -11.09
N PRO A 110 1.63 1.87 -10.37
CA PRO A 110 2.00 1.70 -8.98
C PRO A 110 0.73 1.47 -8.15
N LEU A 111 0.55 0.29 -7.54
CA LEU A 111 -0.72 -0.07 -6.90
C LEU A 111 -0.77 0.28 -5.43
N TYR A 112 0.13 -0.31 -4.63
CA TYR A 112 0.18 -0.10 -3.19
C TYR A 112 1.51 0.52 -2.80
N LEU A 113 1.51 1.19 -1.66
CA LEU A 113 2.71 1.73 -1.07
C LEU A 113 2.66 1.68 0.46
N THR A 114 3.82 1.69 1.09
CA THR A 114 3.99 1.83 2.53
C THR A 114 5.17 2.76 2.80
N VAL A 115 5.22 3.32 4.01
CA VAL A 115 6.42 4.00 4.52
C VAL A 115 6.95 3.19 5.70
N ASN A 116 8.24 2.92 5.72
CA ASN A 116 8.86 2.20 6.83
C ASN A 116 9.38 3.16 7.92
N ALA A 117 9.89 2.63 9.03
CA ALA A 117 10.38 3.43 10.16
C ALA A 117 11.57 4.37 9.80
N ARG A 118 12.30 4.08 8.72
CA ARG A 118 13.39 4.93 8.21
C ARG A 118 12.87 6.12 7.37
N GLY A 119 11.59 6.14 7.04
CA GLY A 119 10.99 7.13 6.13
C GLY A 119 11.15 6.76 4.65
N GLU A 120 11.53 5.51 4.35
CA GLU A 120 11.63 5.04 2.97
C GLU A 120 10.24 4.71 2.44
N ILE A 121 9.95 5.16 1.23
CA ILE A 121 8.71 4.92 0.50
C ILE A 121 8.88 3.67 -0.34
N ILE A 122 8.09 2.64 -0.07
CA ILE A 122 8.17 1.34 -0.75
C ILE A 122 6.90 1.18 -1.58
N VAL A 123 7.05 0.99 -2.89
CA VAL A 123 5.95 1.01 -3.86
C VAL A 123 5.96 -0.27 -4.68
N SER A 124 4.82 -0.94 -4.79
CA SER A 124 4.66 -2.05 -5.73
C SER A 124 4.35 -1.53 -7.13
N ASP A 125 5.19 -1.92 -8.08
CA ASP A 125 5.12 -1.51 -9.48
C ASP A 125 4.53 -2.68 -10.31
N PHE A 126 3.20 -2.69 -10.41
CA PHE A 126 2.41 -3.88 -10.73
C PHE A 126 2.78 -4.50 -12.07
N PHE A 127 2.76 -3.71 -13.15
CA PHE A 127 3.08 -4.24 -14.50
C PHE A 127 4.57 -4.32 -14.79
N ASN A 128 5.42 -3.73 -13.95
CA ASN A 128 6.87 -3.93 -14.04
C ASN A 128 7.37 -5.10 -13.19
N HIS A 129 6.47 -5.83 -12.51
CA HIS A 129 6.82 -7.03 -11.72
C HIS A 129 7.92 -6.78 -10.68
N SER A 130 7.94 -5.59 -10.08
CA SER A 130 8.99 -5.18 -9.14
C SER A 130 8.42 -4.36 -8.00
N VAL A 131 9.24 -4.19 -6.96
CA VAL A 131 9.02 -3.24 -5.88
C VAL A 131 10.16 -2.24 -5.91
N LYS A 132 9.83 -0.96 -5.79
CA LYS A 132 10.77 0.15 -5.84
C LYS A 132 10.77 0.88 -4.50
N VAL A 133 11.97 1.24 -4.03
CA VAL A 133 12.19 1.90 -2.75
C VAL A 133 12.82 3.26 -2.99
N PHE A 134 12.25 4.27 -2.33
CA PHE A 134 12.66 5.67 -2.43
C PHE A 134 12.88 6.26 -1.04
N ASP A 135 13.63 7.34 -0.94
CA ASP A 135 13.66 8.15 0.28
C ASP A 135 12.39 9.02 0.42
N SER A 136 12.30 9.80 1.49
CA SER A 136 11.16 10.67 1.78
C SER A 136 10.97 11.83 0.79
N GLU A 137 11.98 12.12 -0.03
CA GLU A 137 11.95 13.17 -1.07
C GLU A 137 11.72 12.59 -2.47
N GLY A 138 11.49 11.27 -2.58
CA GLY A 138 11.23 10.58 -3.86
C GLY A 138 12.50 10.29 -4.68
N VAL A 139 13.68 10.29 -4.04
CA VAL A 139 14.93 9.83 -4.68
C VAL A 139 14.95 8.31 -4.66
N PHE A 140 15.21 7.71 -5.83
CA PHE A 140 15.31 6.25 -5.96
C PHE A 140 16.50 5.71 -5.18
N LEU A 141 16.26 4.70 -4.34
CA LEU A 141 17.28 4.02 -3.56
C LEU A 141 17.66 2.70 -4.23
N PHE A 142 16.69 1.80 -4.41
CA PHE A 142 16.89 0.51 -5.06
C PHE A 142 15.56 -0.09 -5.52
N LYS A 143 15.65 -1.17 -6.29
CA LYS A 143 14.52 -2.01 -6.69
C LYS A 143 14.86 -3.48 -6.52
N PHE A 144 13.83 -4.29 -6.30
CA PHE A 144 13.93 -5.75 -6.32
C PHE A 144 12.70 -6.36 -6.98
N GLY A 145 12.79 -7.65 -7.31
CA GLY A 145 11.80 -8.32 -8.14
C GLY A 145 12.11 -8.26 -9.62
N SER A 146 11.79 -9.34 -10.31
CA SER A 146 11.73 -9.43 -11.78
C SER A 146 10.61 -10.39 -12.15
N SER A 147 10.10 -10.29 -13.38
CA SER A 147 9.02 -11.18 -13.84
C SER A 147 9.42 -12.64 -13.75
N GLY A 148 8.59 -13.46 -13.07
CA GLY A 148 8.79 -14.89 -12.98
C GLY A 148 8.13 -15.52 -11.75
N THR A 149 8.52 -16.77 -11.48
CA THR A 149 7.94 -17.61 -10.41
C THR A 149 8.97 -18.13 -9.41
N GLY A 150 10.27 -17.93 -9.67
CA GLY A 150 11.35 -18.35 -8.78
C GLY A 150 11.48 -17.48 -7.53
N ASP A 151 12.52 -17.79 -6.75
CA ASP A 151 12.90 -17.04 -5.56
C ASP A 151 13.28 -15.60 -5.93
N GLY A 152 12.71 -14.64 -5.20
CA GLY A 152 12.88 -13.21 -5.46
C GLY A 152 12.25 -12.69 -6.75
N GLN A 153 11.70 -13.55 -7.62
CA GLN A 153 10.88 -13.13 -8.75
C GLN A 153 9.44 -12.82 -8.29
N LEU A 154 8.78 -11.91 -9.01
CA LEU A 154 7.43 -11.46 -8.72
C LEU A 154 6.58 -11.51 -10.01
N SER A 155 5.29 -11.64 -9.84
CA SER A 155 4.29 -11.56 -10.90
C SER A 155 3.13 -10.69 -10.43
N LEU A 156 3.01 -9.49 -11.00
CA LEU A 156 1.93 -8.55 -10.66
C LEU A 156 1.85 -8.24 -9.15
N PRO A 157 2.95 -7.74 -8.52
CA PRO A 157 2.97 -7.47 -7.09
C PRO A 157 1.91 -6.41 -6.72
N ALA A 158 1.08 -6.73 -5.74
CA ALA A 158 0.00 -5.88 -5.25
C ALA A 158 0.38 -5.25 -3.90
N GLY A 159 -0.25 -5.66 -2.80
CA GLY A 159 0.00 -5.11 -1.47
C GLY A 159 1.45 -5.22 -1.04
N VAL A 160 1.94 -4.17 -0.38
CA VAL A 160 3.27 -4.14 0.24
C VAL A 160 3.16 -3.55 1.65
N CYS A 161 3.86 -4.14 2.62
CA CYS A 161 4.00 -3.62 3.97
C CYS A 161 5.37 -3.96 4.54
N THR A 162 5.67 -3.43 5.73
CA THR A 162 6.91 -3.76 6.44
C THR A 162 6.62 -4.28 7.84
N ASP A 163 7.53 -5.12 8.36
CA ASP A 163 7.54 -5.50 9.77
C ASP A 163 8.42 -4.54 10.61
N ALA A 164 8.48 -4.79 11.92
CA ALA A 164 9.25 -3.96 12.85
C ALA A 164 10.78 -4.03 12.61
N SER A 165 11.28 -5.07 11.96
CA SER A 165 12.68 -5.23 11.58
C SER A 165 13.00 -4.54 10.24
N GLY A 166 11.99 -4.01 9.57
CA GLY A 166 12.11 -3.37 8.25
C GLY A 166 12.15 -4.36 7.09
N ASN A 167 11.82 -5.64 7.32
CA ASN A 167 11.63 -6.59 6.23
C ASN A 167 10.40 -6.19 5.42
N ILE A 168 10.42 -6.48 4.13
CA ILE A 168 9.39 -6.10 3.17
C ILE A 168 8.55 -7.32 2.82
N ILE A 169 7.23 -7.21 3.02
CA ILE A 169 6.26 -8.26 2.71
C ILE A 169 5.49 -7.84 1.47
N VAL A 170 5.43 -8.72 0.48
CA VAL A 170 4.81 -8.44 -0.82
C VAL A 170 3.76 -9.48 -1.14
N ALA A 171 2.52 -9.05 -1.41
CA ALA A 171 1.52 -9.88 -2.06
C ALA A 171 1.87 -10.03 -3.54
N ASP A 172 2.38 -11.20 -3.90
CA ASP A 172 2.74 -11.57 -5.25
C ASP A 172 1.51 -12.19 -5.94
N ARG A 173 0.58 -11.30 -6.36
CA ARG A 173 -0.78 -11.65 -6.76
C ARG A 173 -0.82 -12.64 -7.92
N GLY A 174 -0.01 -12.42 -8.95
CA GLY A 174 0.04 -13.27 -10.14
C GLY A 174 0.56 -14.68 -9.86
N ASN A 175 1.36 -14.85 -8.80
CA ASN A 175 1.85 -16.14 -8.34
C ASN A 175 1.02 -16.74 -7.19
N SER A 176 -0.08 -16.08 -6.80
CA SER A 176 -0.96 -16.51 -5.70
C SER A 176 -0.19 -16.78 -4.39
N ARG A 177 0.78 -15.93 -4.06
CA ARG A 177 1.64 -16.09 -2.87
C ARG A 177 1.91 -14.77 -2.17
N VAL A 178 2.44 -14.85 -0.96
CA VAL A 178 3.03 -13.73 -0.22
C VAL A 178 4.50 -14.04 0.05
N SER A 179 5.38 -13.12 -0.32
CA SER A 179 6.84 -13.29 -0.21
C SER A 179 7.41 -12.28 0.78
N LEU A 180 8.45 -12.71 1.49
CA LEU A 180 9.21 -11.90 2.44
C LEU A 180 10.60 -11.60 1.88
N PHE A 181 11.01 -10.35 2.01
CA PHE A 181 12.31 -9.83 1.63
C PHE A 181 12.94 -9.10 2.81
N ASP A 182 14.27 -9.06 2.89
CA ASP A 182 14.96 -8.23 3.87
C ASP A 182 14.81 -6.72 3.54
N ALA A 183 15.35 -5.88 4.42
CA ALA A 183 15.36 -4.43 4.23
C ALA A 183 16.11 -3.94 2.97
N GLY A 184 17.00 -4.77 2.40
CA GLY A 184 17.73 -4.49 1.16
C GLY A 184 17.06 -5.07 -0.09
N GLY A 185 15.90 -5.74 0.04
CA GLY A 185 15.19 -6.36 -1.07
C GLY A 185 15.70 -7.75 -1.45
N HIS A 186 16.52 -8.40 -0.62
CA HIS A 186 16.90 -9.80 -0.85
C HIS A 186 15.79 -10.74 -0.41
N PHE A 187 15.49 -11.73 -1.24
CA PHE A 187 14.47 -12.72 -0.93
C PHE A 187 14.84 -13.56 0.29
N LEU A 188 13.88 -13.75 1.19
CA LEU A 188 14.02 -14.60 2.37
C LEU A 188 13.22 -15.89 2.23
N LYS A 189 11.91 -15.79 1.97
CA LYS A 189 11.01 -16.95 1.83
C LYS A 189 9.64 -16.58 1.28
N HIS A 190 8.89 -17.60 0.86
CA HIS A 190 7.44 -17.50 0.72
C HIS A 190 6.77 -17.75 2.08
N VAL A 191 5.89 -16.84 2.48
CA VAL A 191 5.20 -16.86 3.78
C VAL A 191 3.90 -17.63 3.71
N ALA A 192 3.17 -17.47 2.61
CA ALA A 192 1.92 -18.15 2.32
C ALA A 192 1.79 -18.31 0.81
N THR A 193 1.15 -19.38 0.37
CA THR A 193 1.14 -19.82 -1.03
C THR A 193 -0.24 -20.29 -1.47
N LYS A 194 -0.36 -20.68 -2.74
CA LYS A 194 -1.58 -21.30 -3.28
C LYS A 194 -1.97 -22.61 -2.56
N GLN A 195 -0.99 -23.31 -2.00
CA GLN A 195 -1.19 -24.53 -1.21
C GLN A 195 -1.86 -24.21 0.14
N ASP A 196 -1.62 -23.03 0.69
CA ASP A 196 -2.26 -22.52 1.90
C ASP A 196 -3.65 -21.90 1.63
N GLY A 197 -4.15 -22.03 0.40
CA GLY A 197 -5.47 -21.57 -0.02
C GLY A 197 -5.50 -20.20 -0.69
N LEU A 198 -4.36 -19.52 -0.86
CA LEU A 198 -4.32 -18.25 -1.58
C LEU A 198 -4.64 -18.42 -3.07
N ARG A 199 -5.31 -17.42 -3.64
CA ARG A 199 -5.70 -17.35 -5.05
C ARG A 199 -5.35 -16.02 -5.68
N ALA A 200 -5.77 -14.92 -5.07
CA ALA A 200 -5.41 -13.58 -5.54
C ALA A 200 -5.17 -12.66 -4.35
N PRO A 201 -4.02 -12.79 -3.64
CA PRO A 201 -3.70 -11.89 -2.54
C PRO A 201 -3.63 -10.44 -3.04
N VAL A 202 -4.31 -9.54 -2.34
CA VAL A 202 -4.46 -8.13 -2.72
C VAL A 202 -3.68 -7.23 -1.78
N ALA A 203 -4.08 -7.13 -0.51
CA ALA A 203 -3.42 -6.28 0.48
C ALA A 203 -2.76 -7.11 1.58
N VAL A 204 -1.68 -6.59 2.14
CA VAL A 204 -0.98 -7.17 3.29
C VAL A 204 -0.76 -6.14 4.37
N ALA A 205 -0.88 -6.53 5.64
CA ALA A 205 -0.59 -5.68 6.78
C ALA A 205 -0.03 -6.51 7.94
N VAL A 206 0.96 -5.96 8.65
CA VAL A 206 1.51 -6.58 9.86
C VAL A 206 0.91 -5.90 11.08
N SER A 207 0.34 -6.69 11.99
CA SER A 207 -0.18 -6.20 13.27
C SER A 207 0.95 -5.91 14.27
N LYS A 208 0.67 -5.08 15.29
CA LYS A 208 1.63 -4.80 16.40
C LYS A 208 2.09 -6.07 17.15
N LYS A 209 1.33 -7.17 17.07
CA LYS A 209 1.68 -8.47 17.66
C LYS A 209 2.46 -9.39 16.70
N GLY A 210 2.84 -8.89 15.52
CA GLY A 210 3.60 -9.63 14.52
C GLY A 210 2.79 -10.69 13.77
N ALA A 211 1.45 -10.63 13.77
CA ALA A 211 0.63 -11.42 12.85
C ALA A 211 0.50 -10.71 11.50
N LEU A 212 0.61 -11.46 10.41
CA LEU A 212 0.43 -10.97 9.05
C LEU A 212 -1.03 -11.20 8.64
N VAL A 213 -1.68 -10.15 8.15
CA VAL A 213 -3.03 -10.14 7.61
C VAL A 213 -2.94 -10.00 6.10
N ILE A 214 -3.65 -10.85 5.37
CA ILE A 214 -3.65 -10.92 3.90
C ILE A 214 -5.11 -10.88 3.45
N THR A 215 -5.47 -9.97 2.55
CA THR A 215 -6.78 -10.03 1.87
C THR A 215 -6.64 -10.80 0.57
N ASP A 216 -7.61 -11.66 0.28
CA ASP A 216 -7.66 -12.42 -0.97
C ASP A 216 -8.92 -12.05 -1.75
N GLY A 217 -8.72 -11.39 -2.89
CA GLY A 217 -9.80 -10.86 -3.72
C GLY A 217 -10.58 -11.94 -4.48
N ALA A 218 -9.96 -13.08 -4.80
CA ALA A 218 -10.64 -14.16 -5.50
C ALA A 218 -11.50 -14.99 -4.54
N ASN A 219 -11.05 -15.16 -3.30
CA ASN A 219 -11.78 -15.89 -2.28
C ASN A 219 -12.73 -15.02 -1.44
N SER A 220 -12.72 -13.69 -1.64
CA SER A 220 -13.44 -12.73 -0.77
C SER A 220 -13.16 -12.98 0.71
N SER A 221 -11.89 -13.20 1.07
CA SER A 221 -11.48 -13.67 2.40
C SER A 221 -10.33 -12.85 2.98
N VAL A 222 -10.17 -12.96 4.30
CA VAL A 222 -9.04 -12.40 5.04
C VAL A 222 -8.32 -13.55 5.74
N THR A 223 -7.06 -13.76 5.40
CA THR A 223 -6.18 -14.77 6.01
C THR A 223 -5.29 -14.12 7.05
N ILE A 224 -5.17 -14.74 8.22
CA ILE A 224 -4.27 -14.29 9.30
C ILE A 224 -3.21 -15.36 9.54
N VAL A 225 -1.97 -15.05 9.21
CA VAL A 225 -0.81 -15.88 9.51
C VAL A 225 -0.31 -15.51 10.91
N LYS A 226 -0.62 -16.36 11.89
CA LYS A 226 -0.15 -16.22 13.28
C LYS A 226 1.32 -16.60 13.38
N ASN A 227 2.04 -16.02 14.33
CA ASN A 227 3.48 -16.24 14.56
C ASN A 227 4.35 -15.94 13.34
N PHE A 228 3.98 -14.90 12.57
CA PHE A 228 4.79 -14.43 11.44
C PHE A 228 6.10 -13.76 11.88
N ILE A 229 6.27 -13.45 13.18
CA ILE A 229 7.44 -12.79 13.78
C ILE A 229 8.74 -13.27 13.10
N CYS A 230 9.32 -12.37 12.31
CA CYS A 230 10.61 -12.57 11.67
C CYS A 230 11.66 -12.20 12.73
N HIS A 231 12.26 -13.23 13.33
CA HIS A 231 13.46 -13.08 14.16
C HIS A 231 14.66 -12.67 13.30
#